data_AF-A0A2E5G2Z8-F1
#
_entry.id   AF-A0A2E5G2Z8-F1
#
_cell.length_a   1.000
_cell.length_b   1.000
_cell.length_c   1.000
_cell.angle_alpha   90.00
_cell.angle_beta   90.00
_cell.angle_gamma   90.00
#
_symmetry.space_group_name_H-M   'P 1'
#
loop_
_entity.id
_entity.type
_entity.pdbx_description
1 polymer ?
#
loop_
_entity_poly.entity_id
_entity_poly.type
_entity_poly.pdbx_seq_one_letter_code
_entity_poly.pdbx_strand_id
1 'polypeptide(L)'
;MAKEKFTLAHITHEAVDHIGGIGTVLAGLITSKNYQSQVRRTILVGPIQDHLATDPESRLGDGGTVLYSSIDKIDRVNLASKLRPVEWAFNVAIVYGKRPYRLHGEEVTGEAEVLLIDVFQTNPDRLNIFKLRLWQTFGLDSSRYEKSWDYEEYVRLAEPALYALTALLNDQDLPCIMFGHEFMGMPAALAAILDGQGKFLTVFHAHECATARHIVEGHPGMTRCFTMF
;
A
#
# COMPACT_ATOMS: atom_id res chain seq x y z
N MET A 1 22.44 24.12 1.37
CA MET A 1 22.09 22.95 0.54
C MET A 1 20.67 22.54 0.90
N ALA A 2 19.74 22.47 -0.04
CA ALA A 2 18.41 21.95 0.25
C ALA A 2 18.56 20.47 0.63
N LYS A 3 18.01 20.06 1.78
CA LYS A 3 18.01 18.67 2.22
C LYS A 3 17.16 17.88 1.22
N GLU A 4 17.75 16.86 0.60
CA GLU A 4 17.03 15.99 -0.33
C GLU A 4 15.85 15.34 0.40
N LYS A 5 14.65 15.45 -0.16
CA LYS A 5 13.42 14.96 0.46
C LYS A 5 13.04 13.61 -0.13
N PHE A 6 12.58 12.70 0.72
CA PHE A 6 12.24 11.34 0.34
C PHE A 6 10.87 11.23 -0.33
N THR A 7 10.70 10.18 -1.13
CA THR A 7 9.39 9.68 -1.57
C THR A 7 9.11 8.37 -0.85
N LEU A 8 7.99 8.30 -0.14
CA LEU A 8 7.60 7.14 0.65
C LEU A 8 6.34 6.51 0.08
N ALA A 9 6.35 5.19 -0.11
CA ALA A 9 5.18 4.40 -0.46
C ALA A 9 4.81 3.48 0.72
N HIS A 10 3.63 3.65 1.30
CA HIS A 10 3.14 2.87 2.42
C HIS A 10 2.12 1.84 1.91
N ILE A 11 2.50 0.56 1.94
CA ILE A 11 1.61 -0.54 1.56
C ILE A 11 0.81 -0.94 2.80
N THR A 12 -0.51 -0.77 2.76
CA THR A 12 -1.40 -0.96 3.91
C THR A 12 -2.84 -1.28 3.48
N HIS A 13 -3.55 -2.04 4.32
CA HIS A 13 -4.98 -2.30 4.16
C HIS A 13 -5.85 -1.12 4.59
N GLU A 14 -5.30 -0.21 5.42
CA GLU A 14 -5.97 1.01 5.89
C GLU A 14 -5.62 2.24 5.03
N ALA A 15 -5.39 2.05 3.73
CA ALA A 15 -5.05 3.16 2.83
C ALA A 15 -6.18 4.21 2.76
N VAL A 16 -7.43 3.77 2.94
CA VAL A 16 -8.64 4.59 2.89
C VAL A 16 -9.43 4.51 4.19
N ASP A 17 -9.83 3.29 4.57
CA ASP A 17 -10.69 3.08 5.72
C ASP A 17 -9.88 2.97 7.02
N HIS A 18 -10.31 3.73 8.02
CA HIS A 18 -9.74 3.72 9.37
C HIS A 18 -10.35 2.55 10.15
N ILE A 19 -10.03 1.33 9.74
CA ILE A 19 -10.57 0.12 10.36
C ILE A 19 -9.82 -0.21 11.67
N GLY A 20 -8.59 0.29 11.84
CA GLY A 20 -7.73 -0.02 12.97
C GLY A 20 -6.78 1.10 13.40
N GLY A 21 -5.71 0.72 14.09
CA GLY A 21 -4.71 1.64 14.62
C GLY A 21 -3.77 2.23 13.56
N ILE A 22 -3.60 1.56 12.42
CA ILE A 22 -2.61 1.94 11.39
C ILE A 22 -3.02 3.25 10.72
N GLY A 23 -4.29 3.44 10.40
CA GLY A 23 -4.82 4.66 9.80
C GLY A 23 -4.60 5.88 10.70
N THR A 24 -4.75 5.72 12.01
CA THR A 24 -4.47 6.78 13.00
C THR A 24 -2.98 7.13 13.04
N VAL A 25 -2.10 6.12 13.00
CA VAL A 25 -0.64 6.33 12.94
C VAL A 25 -0.25 7.06 11.66
N LEU A 26 -0.80 6.66 10.50
CA LEU A 26 -0.53 7.30 9.22
C LEU A 26 -1.02 8.75 9.19
N ALA A 27 -2.22 9.03 9.72
CA ALA A 27 -2.73 10.39 9.83
C ALA A 27 -1.82 11.28 10.70
N GLY A 28 -1.36 10.77 11.86
CA GLY A 28 -0.41 11.48 12.72
C GLY A 28 0.96 11.68 12.08
N LEU A 29 1.43 10.69 11.31
CA LEU A 29 2.69 10.78 10.57
C LEU A 29 2.62 11.84 9.47
N ILE A 30 1.59 11.80 8.62
CA ILE A 30 1.40 12.69 7.46
C ILE A 30 1.21 14.14 7.88
N THR A 31 0.57 14.38 9.03
CA THR A 31 0.37 15.73 9.59
C THR A 31 1.58 16.23 10.37
N SER A 32 2.55 15.38 10.73
CA SER A 32 3.73 15.81 11.49
C SER A 32 4.65 16.74 10.71
N LYS A 33 5.00 17.89 11.30
CA LYS A 33 5.96 18.86 10.73
C LYS A 33 7.31 18.24 10.41
N ASN A 34 7.79 17.33 11.27
CA ASN A 34 9.06 16.65 11.07
C ASN A 34 9.02 15.77 9.83
N TYR A 35 7.93 15.04 9.64
CA TYR A 35 7.72 14.20 8.46
C TYR A 35 7.65 15.05 7.19
N GLN A 36 6.81 16.08 7.16
CA GLN A 36 6.66 16.99 6.00
C GLN A 36 7.95 17.74 5.64
N SER A 37 8.82 17.98 6.62
CA SER A 37 10.14 18.60 6.38
C SER A 37 11.11 17.67 5.63
N GLN A 38 10.92 16.35 5.73
CA GLN A 38 11.83 15.34 5.16
C GLN A 38 11.23 14.57 3.99
N VAL A 39 9.90 14.51 3.88
CA VAL A 39 9.18 13.76 2.87
C VAL A 39 8.54 14.71 1.88
N ARG A 40 8.78 14.47 0.59
CA ARG A 40 8.20 15.25 -0.52
C ARG A 40 6.89 14.64 -1.00
N ARG A 41 6.82 13.31 -1.06
CA ARG A 41 5.66 12.56 -1.52
C ARG A 41 5.39 11.40 -0.60
N THR A 42 4.13 11.25 -0.24
CA THR A 42 3.61 10.10 0.50
C THR A 42 2.55 9.47 -0.36
N ILE A 43 2.73 8.19 -0.68
CA ILE A 43 1.80 7.41 -1.48
C ILE A 43 1.30 6.25 -0.62
N LEU A 44 0.02 6.24 -0.29
CA LEU A 44 -0.63 5.11 0.36
C LEU A 44 -1.08 4.14 -0.72
N VAL A 45 -0.76 2.86 -0.57
CA VAL A 45 -1.09 1.82 -1.54
C VAL A 45 -1.86 0.72 -0.85
N GLY A 46 -3.00 0.34 -1.41
CA GLY A 46 -3.86 -0.70 -0.84
C GLY A 46 -4.80 -1.34 -1.87
N PRO A 47 -5.49 -2.43 -1.49
CA PRO A 47 -6.55 -2.99 -2.31
C PRO A 47 -7.79 -2.08 -2.29
N ILE A 48 -8.61 -2.14 -3.33
CA ILE A 48 -9.97 -1.59 -3.29
C ILE A 48 -10.83 -2.49 -2.41
N GLN A 49 -11.45 -1.92 -1.37
CA GLN A 49 -12.32 -2.67 -0.47
C GLN A 49 -13.79 -2.65 -0.90
N ASP A 50 -14.26 -1.54 -1.48
CA ASP A 50 -15.66 -1.39 -1.89
C ASP A 50 -15.79 -1.04 -3.38
N HIS A 51 -16.40 -1.95 -4.13
CA HIS A 51 -16.81 -1.71 -5.53
C HIS A 51 -18.17 -1.01 -5.62
N LEU A 52 -18.90 -0.93 -4.52
CA LEU A 52 -20.28 -0.43 -4.40
C LEU A 52 -20.33 0.98 -3.79
N ALA A 53 -19.38 1.85 -4.13
CA ALA A 53 -19.49 3.27 -3.82
C ALA A 53 -19.95 4.04 -5.08
N THR A 54 -21.11 4.71 -4.99
CA THR A 54 -21.75 5.43 -6.11
C THR A 54 -21.14 6.81 -6.40
N ASP A 55 -19.99 7.15 -5.81
CA ASP A 55 -19.21 8.34 -6.13
C ASP A 55 -17.71 7.99 -6.20
N PRO A 56 -17.02 8.22 -7.33
CA PRO A 56 -15.60 7.93 -7.47
C PRO A 56 -14.74 8.58 -6.37
N GLU A 57 -15.07 9.81 -5.96
CA GLU A 57 -14.27 10.57 -4.99
C GLU A 57 -14.26 9.93 -3.60
N SER A 58 -15.42 9.40 -3.18
CA SER A 58 -15.58 8.71 -1.89
C SER A 58 -14.66 7.50 -1.72
N ARG A 59 -14.16 6.89 -2.81
CA ARG A 59 -13.23 5.75 -2.76
C ARG A 59 -11.87 6.10 -2.17
N LEU A 60 -11.48 7.37 -2.17
CA LEU A 60 -10.24 7.83 -1.55
C LEU A 60 -10.46 8.32 -0.11
N GLY A 61 -11.68 8.18 0.41
CA GLY A 61 -12.09 8.66 1.73
C GLY A 61 -12.51 10.13 1.71
N ASP A 62 -12.85 10.65 2.90
CA ASP A 62 -13.37 12.02 3.04
C ASP A 62 -12.39 13.08 2.48
N GLY A 63 -12.94 14.00 1.68
CA GLY A 63 -12.18 15.04 0.97
C GLY A 63 -11.25 14.53 -0.15
N GLY A 64 -11.36 13.25 -0.53
CA GLY A 64 -10.57 12.65 -1.61
C GLY A 64 -10.78 13.33 -2.96
N THR A 65 -9.74 13.32 -3.80
CA THR A 65 -9.80 13.77 -5.20
C THR A 65 -9.13 12.74 -6.11
N VAL A 66 -9.92 12.01 -6.87
CA VAL A 66 -9.54 11.05 -7.90
C VAL A 66 -8.95 11.80 -9.09
N LEU A 67 -7.73 11.42 -9.44
CA LEU A 67 -6.99 11.94 -10.58
C LEU A 67 -7.04 10.95 -11.75
N TYR A 68 -7.09 9.65 -11.44
CA TYR A 68 -7.21 8.56 -12.39
C TYR A 68 -8.08 7.45 -11.81
N SER A 69 -9.00 6.91 -12.60
CA SER A 69 -9.76 5.70 -12.27
C SER A 69 -10.13 4.97 -13.54
N SER A 70 -9.64 3.75 -13.73
CA SER A 70 -10.09 2.91 -14.87
C SER A 70 -11.51 2.40 -14.69
N ILE A 71 -11.95 2.20 -13.45
CA ILE A 71 -13.32 1.76 -13.13
C ILE A 71 -14.33 2.82 -13.57
N ASP A 72 -14.03 4.09 -13.27
CA ASP A 72 -14.94 5.22 -13.50
C ASP A 72 -14.60 5.98 -14.80
N LYS A 73 -13.61 5.50 -15.57
CA LYS A 73 -13.11 6.09 -16.81
C LYS A 73 -12.65 7.55 -16.65
N ILE A 74 -12.01 7.85 -15.53
CA ILE A 74 -11.47 9.17 -15.19
C ILE A 74 -9.98 9.20 -15.50
N ASP A 75 -9.53 10.23 -16.22
CA ASP A 75 -8.11 10.52 -16.39
C ASP A 75 -7.88 12.05 -16.46
N ARG A 76 -7.81 12.69 -15.30
CA ARG A 76 -7.69 14.16 -15.17
C ARG A 76 -6.27 14.66 -15.43
N VAL A 77 -5.29 13.76 -15.37
CA VAL A 77 -3.84 14.07 -15.38
C VAL A 77 -3.07 13.32 -16.46
N ASN A 78 -3.77 12.69 -17.41
CA ASN A 78 -3.20 11.93 -18.53
C ASN A 78 -2.29 10.77 -18.09
N LEU A 79 -2.67 10.06 -17.02
CA LEU A 79 -1.95 8.90 -16.49
C LEU A 79 -2.31 7.59 -17.21
N ALA A 80 -3.34 7.57 -18.08
CA ALA A 80 -3.75 6.36 -18.78
C ALA A 80 -2.62 5.70 -19.57
N SER A 81 -1.75 6.48 -20.23
CA SER A 81 -0.62 5.94 -21.00
C SER A 81 0.43 5.23 -20.13
N LYS A 82 0.51 5.61 -18.85
CA LYS A 82 1.44 5.04 -17.86
C LYS A 82 0.83 3.85 -17.13
N LEU A 83 -0.45 3.92 -16.76
CA LEU A 83 -1.10 2.93 -15.90
C LEU A 83 -1.81 1.81 -16.66
N ARG A 84 -2.37 2.04 -17.85
CA ARG A 84 -3.04 0.98 -18.65
C ARG A 84 -2.16 -0.22 -18.97
N PRO A 85 -0.86 -0.06 -19.27
CA PRO A 85 0.01 -1.23 -19.45
C PRO A 85 0.08 -2.14 -18.22
N VAL A 86 0.03 -1.56 -17.02
CA VAL A 86 0.00 -2.30 -15.75
C VAL A 86 -1.36 -3.01 -15.60
N GLU A 87 -2.45 -2.28 -15.81
CA GLU A 87 -3.81 -2.83 -15.76
C GLU A 87 -3.98 -4.03 -16.69
N TRP A 88 -3.51 -3.92 -17.94
CA TRP A 88 -3.60 -5.00 -18.92
C TRP A 88 -2.69 -6.18 -18.59
N ALA A 89 -1.46 -5.92 -18.14
CA ALA A 89 -0.53 -6.99 -17.80
C ALA A 89 -1.06 -7.85 -16.65
N PHE A 90 -1.61 -7.21 -15.62
CA PHE A 90 -2.04 -7.88 -14.39
C PHE A 90 -3.55 -8.16 -14.34
N ASN A 91 -4.32 -7.70 -15.31
CA ASN A 91 -5.78 -7.78 -15.34
C ASN A 91 -6.43 -7.20 -14.06
N VAL A 92 -5.99 -5.99 -13.68
CA VAL A 92 -6.46 -5.24 -12.50
C VAL A 92 -7.04 -3.91 -12.92
N ALA A 93 -7.85 -3.30 -12.06
CA ALA A 93 -8.25 -1.91 -12.18
C ALA A 93 -7.48 -1.04 -11.16
N ILE A 94 -7.24 0.23 -11.49
CA ILE A 94 -6.46 1.15 -10.68
C ILE A 94 -7.26 2.44 -10.45
N VAL A 95 -7.26 2.90 -9.20
CA VAL A 95 -7.73 4.22 -8.79
C VAL A 95 -6.56 4.96 -8.15
N TYR A 96 -6.32 6.18 -8.58
CA TYR A 96 -5.26 7.03 -8.05
C TYR A 96 -5.75 8.44 -7.84
N GLY A 97 -5.35 9.05 -6.73
CA GLY A 97 -5.66 10.43 -6.44
C GLY A 97 -4.99 10.94 -5.18
N LYS A 98 -5.61 11.93 -4.56
CA LYS A 98 -5.08 12.62 -3.39
C LYS A 98 -6.12 12.64 -2.28
N ARG A 99 -5.66 12.62 -1.04
CA ARG A 99 -6.51 12.70 0.15
C ARG A 99 -5.89 13.64 1.17
N PRO A 100 -6.64 14.64 1.68
CA PRO A 100 -6.21 15.47 2.79
C PRO A 100 -6.33 14.71 4.11
N TYR A 101 -5.37 14.96 5.01
CA TYR A 101 -5.38 14.48 6.39
C TYR A 101 -5.45 15.66 7.35
N ARG A 102 -6.32 15.54 8.36
CA ARG A 102 -6.49 16.53 9.43
C ARG A 102 -6.63 15.80 10.77
N LEU A 103 -5.92 16.27 11.79
CA LEU A 103 -6.14 15.83 13.16
C LEU A 103 -7.25 16.67 13.81
N HIS A 104 -8.15 16.03 14.55
CA HIS A 104 -9.25 16.72 15.20
C HIS A 104 -8.73 17.77 16.20
N GLY A 105 -9.08 19.03 15.98
CA GLY A 105 -8.72 20.15 16.86
C GLY A 105 -7.37 20.82 16.56
N GLU A 106 -6.66 20.39 15.52
CA GLU A 106 -5.40 21.02 15.10
C GLU A 106 -5.53 21.70 13.73
N GLU A 107 -4.84 22.85 13.55
CA GLU A 107 -4.72 23.51 12.23
C GLU A 107 -3.75 22.79 11.29
N VAL A 108 -3.03 21.77 11.79
CA VAL A 108 -2.02 21.07 11.02
C VAL A 108 -2.68 20.11 10.04
N THR A 109 -2.41 20.33 8.76
CA THR A 109 -2.94 19.54 7.66
C THR A 109 -1.82 18.85 6.90
N GLY A 110 -2.12 17.72 6.30
CA GLY A 110 -1.24 17.02 5.36
C GLY A 110 -2.03 16.52 4.16
N GLU A 111 -1.33 16.06 3.14
CA GLU A 111 -1.92 15.43 1.97
C GLU A 111 -1.09 14.19 1.64
N ALA A 112 -1.76 13.11 1.30
CA ALA A 112 -1.11 11.94 0.70
C ALA A 112 -1.76 11.61 -0.64
N GLU A 113 -0.95 11.06 -1.53
CA GLU A 113 -1.44 10.36 -2.70
C GLU A 113 -1.97 8.99 -2.26
N VAL A 114 -3.02 8.52 -2.92
CA VAL A 114 -3.63 7.22 -2.64
C VAL A 114 -3.71 6.45 -3.95
N LEU A 115 -3.16 5.23 -3.96
CA LEU A 115 -3.15 4.29 -5.06
C LEU A 115 -3.89 3.03 -4.63
N LEU A 116 -5.08 2.81 -5.18
CA LEU A 116 -5.89 1.64 -4.92
C LEU A 116 -5.90 0.74 -6.13
N ILE A 117 -5.83 -0.57 -5.89
CA ILE A 117 -5.80 -1.59 -6.94
C ILE A 117 -6.91 -2.59 -6.67
N ASP A 118 -7.75 -2.82 -7.68
CA ASP A 118 -8.73 -3.91 -7.67
C ASP A 118 -8.01 -5.23 -7.94
N VAL A 119 -7.93 -6.07 -6.90
CA VAL A 119 -7.27 -7.39 -6.95
C VAL A 119 -8.25 -8.56 -7.03
N PHE A 120 -9.56 -8.29 -7.16
CA PHE A 120 -10.57 -9.33 -7.33
C PHE A 120 -10.46 -10.00 -8.69
N GLN A 121 -10.11 -9.22 -9.71
CA GLN A 121 -9.62 -9.73 -10.99
C GLN A 121 -8.10 -9.68 -11.01
N THR A 122 -7.48 -10.76 -11.49
CA THR A 122 -6.03 -10.84 -11.64
C THR A 122 -5.67 -11.80 -12.76
N ASN A 123 -4.50 -11.61 -13.37
CA ASN A 123 -3.93 -12.55 -14.31
C ASN A 123 -3.35 -13.76 -13.54
N PRO A 124 -3.95 -14.96 -13.65
CA PRO A 124 -3.54 -16.12 -12.86
C PRO A 124 -2.14 -16.63 -13.25
N ASP A 125 -1.76 -16.53 -14.52
CA ASP A 125 -0.46 -17.02 -14.99
C ASP A 125 0.68 -16.20 -14.39
N ARG A 126 0.54 -14.87 -14.38
CA ARG A 126 1.52 -13.98 -13.76
C ARG A 126 1.59 -14.18 -12.25
N LEU A 127 0.43 -14.27 -11.59
CA LEU A 127 0.36 -14.52 -10.15
C LEU A 127 1.07 -15.83 -9.77
N ASN A 128 0.87 -16.89 -10.54
CA ASN A 128 1.50 -18.18 -10.30
C ASN A 128 3.02 -18.14 -10.51
N ILE A 129 3.50 -17.39 -11.52
CA ILE A 129 4.93 -17.14 -11.72
C ILE A 129 5.50 -16.38 -10.52
N PHE A 130 4.81 -15.35 -10.02
CA PHE A 130 5.24 -14.60 -8.86
C PHE A 130 5.33 -15.48 -7.59
N LYS A 131 4.30 -16.28 -7.32
CA LYS A 131 4.30 -17.27 -6.22
C LYS A 131 5.47 -18.27 -6.33
N LEU A 132 5.74 -18.76 -7.55
CA LEU A 132 6.90 -19.62 -7.79
C LEU A 132 8.22 -18.92 -7.46
N ARG A 133 8.39 -17.65 -7.84
CA ARG A 133 9.59 -16.86 -7.54
C ARG A 133 9.74 -16.59 -6.04
N LEU A 134 8.64 -16.34 -5.35
CA LEU A 134 8.62 -16.20 -3.89
C LEU A 134 9.09 -17.49 -3.20
N TRP A 135 8.63 -18.65 -3.68
CA TRP A 135 9.09 -19.94 -3.20
C TRP A 135 10.59 -20.17 -3.48
N GLN A 136 11.02 -19.98 -4.72
CA GLN A 136 12.41 -20.26 -5.13
C GLN A 136 13.44 -19.35 -4.44
N THR A 137 13.08 -18.11 -4.15
CA THR A 137 14.01 -17.11 -3.60
C THR A 137 13.95 -17.04 -2.08
N PHE A 138 12.75 -17.13 -1.50
CA PHE A 138 12.52 -16.88 -0.07
C PHE A 138 11.96 -18.09 0.69
N GLY A 139 11.61 -19.19 0.01
CA GLY A 139 10.99 -20.36 0.63
C GLY A 139 9.54 -20.12 1.08
N LEU A 140 8.85 -19.12 0.50
CA LEU A 140 7.45 -18.86 0.81
C LEU A 140 6.54 -19.80 0.02
N ASP A 141 5.98 -20.80 0.69
CA ASP A 141 5.07 -21.78 0.09
C ASP A 141 3.62 -21.25 0.06
N SER A 142 3.23 -20.67 -1.07
CA SER A 142 1.87 -20.14 -1.27
C SER A 142 0.78 -21.21 -1.21
N SER A 143 1.08 -22.49 -1.49
CA SER A 143 0.06 -23.56 -1.50
C SER A 143 -0.57 -23.79 -0.12
N ARG A 144 0.14 -23.40 0.95
CA ARG A 144 -0.34 -23.47 2.33
C ARG A 144 -1.37 -22.39 2.66
N TYR A 145 -1.36 -21.29 1.93
CA TYR A 145 -2.09 -20.07 2.29
C TYR A 145 -3.05 -19.57 1.20
N GLU A 146 -3.01 -20.12 -0.02
CA GLU A 146 -3.83 -19.69 -1.17
C GLU A 146 -5.35 -19.76 -0.94
N LYS A 147 -5.80 -20.48 0.10
CA LYS A 147 -7.21 -20.54 0.50
C LYS A 147 -7.61 -19.41 1.45
N SER A 148 -6.64 -18.71 2.04
CA SER A 148 -6.85 -17.54 2.87
C SER A 148 -6.90 -16.30 1.99
N TRP A 149 -8.02 -15.58 2.05
CA TRP A 149 -8.16 -14.31 1.34
C TRP A 149 -7.12 -13.29 1.80
N ASP A 150 -6.87 -13.20 3.12
CA ASP A 150 -5.87 -12.30 3.69
C ASP A 150 -4.45 -12.55 3.15
N TYR A 151 -4.14 -13.76 2.68
CA TYR A 151 -2.89 -13.99 1.98
C TYR A 151 -2.98 -13.62 0.49
N GLU A 152 -4.02 -14.13 -0.18
CA GLU A 152 -4.21 -13.94 -1.62
C GLU A 152 -4.31 -12.46 -2.02
N GLU A 153 -5.04 -11.66 -1.24
CA GLU A 153 -5.27 -10.24 -1.51
C GLU A 153 -3.95 -9.47 -1.68
N TYR A 154 -3.02 -9.61 -0.72
CA TYR A 154 -1.76 -8.86 -0.77
C TYR A 154 -0.73 -9.47 -1.71
N VAL A 155 -0.76 -10.79 -1.94
CA VAL A 155 0.09 -11.40 -2.98
C VAL A 155 -0.35 -10.94 -4.37
N ARG A 156 -1.65 -10.79 -4.61
CA ARG A 156 -2.18 -10.21 -5.85
C ARG A 156 -1.88 -8.72 -5.98
N LEU A 157 -1.87 -7.98 -4.88
CA LEU A 157 -1.53 -6.56 -4.86
C LEU A 157 -0.06 -6.29 -5.22
N ALA A 158 0.85 -7.20 -4.87
CA ALA A 158 2.30 -6.97 -4.84
C ALA A 158 2.91 -6.45 -6.16
N GLU A 159 2.82 -7.24 -7.24
CA GLU A 159 3.40 -6.85 -8.52
C GLU A 159 2.67 -5.62 -9.13
N PRO A 160 1.33 -5.58 -9.21
CA PRO A 160 0.61 -4.39 -9.68
C PRO A 160 1.02 -3.12 -8.94
N ALA A 161 1.15 -3.17 -7.61
CA ALA A 161 1.59 -2.03 -6.81
C ALA A 161 3.01 -1.57 -7.19
N LEU A 162 3.96 -2.50 -7.29
CA LEU A 162 5.34 -2.20 -7.68
C LEU A 162 5.42 -1.54 -9.06
N TYR A 163 4.72 -2.10 -10.04
CA TYR A 163 4.75 -1.58 -11.42
C TYR A 163 3.97 -0.27 -11.57
N ALA A 164 2.84 -0.11 -10.87
CA ALA A 164 2.11 1.14 -10.84
C ALA A 164 2.93 2.27 -10.18
N LEU A 165 3.59 2.00 -9.05
CA LEU A 165 4.53 2.95 -8.43
C LEU A 165 5.66 3.30 -9.40
N THR A 166 6.25 2.31 -10.05
CA THR A 166 7.32 2.55 -11.05
C THR A 166 6.85 3.45 -12.20
N ALA A 167 5.59 3.33 -12.61
CA ALA A 167 5.00 4.16 -13.67
C ALA A 167 4.68 5.60 -13.19
N LEU A 168 4.31 5.77 -11.91
CA LEU A 168 3.96 7.06 -11.31
C LEU A 168 5.18 7.90 -10.90
N LEU A 169 6.28 7.25 -10.56
CA LEU A 169 7.51 7.89 -10.09
C LEU A 169 8.39 8.34 -11.27
N ASN A 170 9.06 9.47 -11.10
CA ASN A 170 10.09 9.98 -12.00
C ASN A 170 11.46 9.87 -11.31
N ASP A 171 12.56 10.14 -12.02
CA ASP A 171 13.91 9.96 -11.48
C ASP A 171 14.18 10.74 -10.18
N GLN A 172 13.60 11.94 -10.04
CA GLN A 172 13.68 12.76 -8.81
C GLN A 172 12.92 12.15 -7.62
N ASP A 173 12.04 11.18 -7.86
CA ASP A 173 11.28 10.46 -6.85
C ASP A 173 12.02 9.19 -6.39
N LEU A 174 13.15 8.85 -6.99
CA LEU A 174 13.92 7.64 -6.72
C LEU A 174 15.19 7.92 -5.89
N PRO A 175 15.62 6.97 -5.03
CA PRO A 175 14.90 5.74 -4.70
C PRO A 175 13.66 6.03 -3.85
N CYS A 176 12.57 5.33 -4.16
CA CYS A 176 11.35 5.37 -3.35
C CYS A 176 11.48 4.37 -2.19
N ILE A 177 11.17 4.80 -0.97
CA ILE A 177 11.21 3.92 0.20
C ILE A 177 9.82 3.30 0.37
N MET A 178 9.75 1.98 0.21
CA MET A 178 8.53 1.19 0.33
C MET A 178 8.40 0.63 1.74
N PHE A 179 7.43 1.13 2.49
CA PHE A 179 7.05 0.66 3.82
C PHE A 179 5.95 -0.41 3.71
N GLY A 180 6.29 -1.64 4.06
CA GLY A 180 5.30 -2.69 4.25
C GLY A 180 4.73 -2.64 5.67
N HIS A 181 3.46 -2.29 5.82
CA HIS A 181 2.78 -2.33 7.12
C HIS A 181 2.20 -3.71 7.37
N GLU A 182 2.68 -4.35 8.44
CA GLU A 182 2.37 -5.74 8.80
C GLU A 182 2.56 -6.74 7.65
N PHE A 183 2.13 -7.99 7.87
CA PHE A 183 2.26 -9.06 6.89
C PHE A 183 1.69 -8.69 5.50
N MET A 184 0.72 -7.78 5.47
CA MET A 184 0.05 -7.26 4.28
C MET A 184 1.01 -6.53 3.34
N GLY A 185 1.98 -5.79 3.88
CA GLY A 185 2.98 -5.11 3.06
C GLY A 185 4.12 -6.01 2.57
N MET A 186 4.26 -7.23 3.10
CA MET A 186 5.39 -8.12 2.82
C MET A 186 5.47 -8.55 1.35
N PRO A 187 4.39 -9.00 0.69
CA PRO A 187 4.47 -9.43 -0.70
C PRO A 187 4.99 -8.34 -1.64
N ALA A 188 4.55 -7.09 -1.45
CA ALA A 188 5.02 -5.95 -2.24
C ALA A 188 6.51 -5.62 -1.98
N ALA A 189 6.95 -5.69 -0.72
CA ALA A 189 8.37 -5.53 -0.38
C ALA A 189 9.24 -6.64 -1.01
N LEU A 190 8.79 -7.89 -0.96
CA LEU A 190 9.49 -9.01 -1.61
C LEU A 190 9.52 -8.84 -3.14
N ALA A 191 8.43 -8.37 -3.75
CA ALA A 191 8.41 -8.02 -5.17
C ALA A 191 9.44 -6.92 -5.50
N ALA A 192 9.56 -5.90 -4.66
CA ALA A 192 10.57 -4.85 -4.82
C ALA A 192 12.00 -5.38 -4.68
N ILE A 193 12.25 -6.39 -3.82
CA ILE A 193 13.56 -7.06 -3.75
C ILE A 193 13.85 -7.85 -5.03
N LEU A 194 12.84 -8.53 -5.59
CA LEU A 194 12.98 -9.33 -6.80
C LEU A 194 13.18 -8.48 -8.06
N ASP A 195 12.37 -7.43 -8.25
CA ASP A 195 12.25 -6.69 -9.50
C ASP A 195 12.42 -5.17 -9.38
N GLY A 196 12.66 -4.65 -8.17
CA GLY A 196 12.76 -3.21 -7.94
C GLY A 196 14.00 -2.55 -8.53
N GLN A 197 15.01 -3.32 -8.97
CA GLN A 197 16.19 -2.83 -9.73
C GLN A 197 16.92 -1.64 -9.06
N GLY A 198 16.94 -1.59 -7.73
CA GLY A 198 17.54 -0.47 -6.97
C GLY A 198 16.73 0.83 -6.96
N LYS A 199 15.55 0.87 -7.62
CA LYS A 199 14.60 1.99 -7.56
C LYS A 199 13.83 2.07 -6.25
N PHE A 200 13.80 0.95 -5.51
CA PHE A 200 13.07 0.84 -4.25
C PHE A 200 13.98 0.40 -3.11
N LEU A 201 13.82 1.05 -1.96
CA LEU A 201 14.37 0.61 -0.67
C LEU A 201 13.21 0.10 0.18
N THR A 202 13.30 -1.10 0.73
CA THR A 202 12.19 -1.70 1.48
C THR A 202 12.39 -1.59 2.97
N VAL A 203 11.36 -1.14 3.69
CA VAL A 203 11.28 -1.15 5.15
C VAL A 203 10.04 -1.94 5.55
N PHE A 204 10.17 -2.82 6.53
CA PHE A 204 9.05 -3.57 7.07
C PHE A 204 8.75 -3.10 8.50
N HIS A 205 7.48 -2.78 8.77
CA HIS A 205 7.03 -2.37 10.09
C HIS A 205 5.79 -3.18 10.49
N ALA A 206 5.98 -4.11 11.42
CA ALA A 206 4.90 -4.87 12.04
C ALA A 206 4.37 -4.09 13.25
N HIS A 207 3.07 -3.78 13.26
CA HIS A 207 2.41 -3.16 14.42
C HIS A 207 2.03 -4.20 15.49
N GLU A 208 1.97 -5.49 15.11
CA GLU A 208 1.76 -6.62 16.02
C GLU A 208 2.49 -7.88 15.51
N CYS A 209 2.83 -8.79 16.42
CA CYS A 209 3.40 -10.10 16.08
C CYS A 209 2.32 -11.20 16.24
N ALA A 210 1.88 -11.80 15.13
CA ALA A 210 0.77 -12.75 15.09
C ALA A 210 0.93 -13.95 16.04
N THR A 211 2.16 -14.45 16.21
CA THR A 211 2.45 -15.56 17.14
C THR A 211 2.30 -15.13 18.60
N ALA A 212 2.75 -13.93 18.95
CA ALA A 212 2.61 -13.41 20.30
C ALA A 212 1.14 -13.20 20.67
N ARG A 213 0.34 -12.64 19.75
CA ARG A 213 -1.10 -12.44 19.94
C ARG A 213 -1.83 -13.75 20.22
N HIS A 214 -1.66 -14.75 19.36
CA HIS A 214 -2.31 -16.05 19.54
C HIS A 214 -1.96 -16.72 20.87
N ILE A 215 -0.70 -16.59 21.31
CA ILE A 215 -0.25 -17.13 22.59
C ILE A 215 -0.89 -16.38 23.77
N VAL A 216 -0.99 -15.06 23.72
CA VAL A 216 -1.54 -14.23 24.80
C VAL A 216 -3.06 -14.32 24.87
N GLU A 217 -3.77 -14.24 23.74
CA GLU A 217 -5.23 -14.32 23.67
C GLU A 217 -5.76 -15.74 23.92
N GLY A 218 -4.95 -16.77 23.66
CA GLY A 218 -5.29 -18.17 23.92
C GLY A 218 -5.20 -18.61 25.39
N HIS A 219 -4.70 -17.76 26.29
CA HIS A 219 -4.58 -18.07 27.73
C HIS A 219 -5.53 -17.21 28.58
N PRO A 220 -6.57 -17.81 29.21
CA PRO A 220 -7.45 -17.06 30.11
C PRO A 220 -6.66 -16.63 31.36
N GLY A 221 -6.43 -15.32 31.51
CA GLY A 221 -5.97 -14.72 32.77
C GLY A 221 -4.63 -13.97 32.79
N MET A 222 -4.03 -13.59 31.66
CA MET A 222 -2.81 -12.74 31.68
C MET A 222 -2.93 -11.49 30.82
N THR A 223 -3.10 -10.33 31.46
CA THR A 223 -2.77 -9.04 30.84
C THR A 223 -1.25 -8.88 30.83
N ARG A 224 -0.61 -9.06 29.68
CA ARG A 224 0.76 -8.57 29.45
C ARG A 224 0.77 -7.74 28.18
N CYS A 225 0.96 -6.42 28.32
CA CYS A 225 1.28 -5.55 27.20
C CYS A 225 2.66 -5.93 26.64
N PHE A 226 2.72 -6.27 25.36
CA PHE A 226 3.96 -6.19 24.60
C PHE A 226 4.05 -4.80 24.00
N THR A 227 5.07 -4.03 24.41
CA THR A 227 5.49 -2.83 23.70
C THR A 227 6.67 -3.24 22.81
N MET A 228 6.45 -3.36 21.50
CA MET A 228 7.57 -3.39 20.54
C MET A 228 8.07 -1.95 20.40
N PHE A 229 9.33 -1.72 20.77
CA PHE A 229 10.07 -0.50 20.47
C PHE A 229 10.72 -0.62 19.09
#